data_AF-A0A959LHK7-F1
#
_entry.id   AF-A0A959LHK7-F1
#
_cell.length_a   1.000
_cell.length_b   1.000
_cell.length_c   1.000
_cell.angle_alpha   90.00
_cell.angle_beta   90.00
_cell.angle_gamma   90.00
#
_symmetry.space_group_name_H-M   'P 1'
#
loop_
_entity.id
_entity.type
_entity.pdbx_description
1 polymer ?
#
loop_
_entity_poly.entity_id
_entity_poly.type
_entity_poly.pdbx_seq_one_letter_code
_entity_poly.pdbx_strand_id
1 'polypeptide(L)'
;DIVSFVEKAQEQFDEVEAKRLEKKIKKNKFDFNDFLSQLAQIRKMGDLKSLMNMIPGMGKMTKNLDIDESAFTRVEAIIFSMTPKERENPELLNMSRKQRIANGCGIKVHEVNQFIKQFDEMRKFMHMMSKGNNMQRMMGGARNMKGGLPG
;
A
#
# COMPACT_ATOMS: atom_id res chain seq x y z
N ASP A 1 -6.18 4.02 -34.53
CA ASP A 1 -7.24 3.93 -33.51
C ASP A 1 -6.96 4.80 -32.31
N ILE A 2 -7.89 5.71 -31.99
CA ILE A 2 -7.82 6.62 -30.84
C ILE A 2 -7.84 5.84 -29.52
N VAL A 3 -8.54 4.70 -29.48
CA VAL A 3 -8.59 3.78 -28.32
C VAL A 3 -7.20 3.20 -28.01
N SER A 4 -6.44 2.77 -29.02
CA SER A 4 -5.07 2.25 -28.84
C SER A 4 -4.07 3.31 -28.34
N PHE A 5 -4.34 4.59 -28.60
CA PHE A 5 -3.50 5.70 -28.14
C PHE A 5 -3.77 6.01 -26.66
N VAL A 6 -5.02 5.86 -26.21
CA VAL A 6 -5.44 5.99 -24.81
C VAL A 6 -4.91 4.83 -23.97
N GLU A 7 -4.97 3.59 -24.48
CA GLU A 7 -4.42 2.41 -23.78
C GLU A 7 -2.88 2.49 -23.65
N LYS A 8 -2.16 2.83 -24.74
CA LYS A 8 -0.71 3.05 -24.67
C LYS A 8 -0.32 4.21 -23.74
N ALA A 9 -1.13 5.26 -23.68
CA ALA A 9 -0.90 6.37 -22.75
C ALA A 9 -1.12 5.95 -21.29
N GLN A 10 -2.12 5.10 -21.00
CA GLN A 10 -2.33 4.52 -19.67
C GLN A 10 -1.19 3.60 -19.25
N GLU A 11 -0.74 2.70 -20.12
CA GLU A 11 0.39 1.80 -19.83
C GLU A 11 1.70 2.55 -19.57
N GLN A 12 2.02 3.56 -20.40
CA GLN A 12 3.21 4.40 -20.21
C GLN A 12 3.13 5.21 -18.91
N PHE A 13 1.94 5.71 -18.55
CA PHE A 13 1.72 6.45 -17.31
C PHE A 13 1.90 5.55 -16.07
N ASP A 14 1.35 4.33 -16.13
CA ASP A 14 1.50 3.34 -15.06
C ASP A 14 2.95 2.89 -14.88
N GLU A 15 3.71 2.72 -15.96
CA GLU A 15 5.15 2.43 -15.88
C GLU A 15 5.96 3.55 -15.20
N VAL A 16 5.63 4.81 -15.50
CA VAL A 16 6.32 5.97 -14.92
C VAL A 16 6.01 6.10 -13.44
N GLU A 17 4.75 5.93 -13.05
CA GLU A 17 4.34 5.92 -11.64
C GLU A 17 4.96 4.72 -10.88
N ALA A 18 5.00 3.54 -11.49
CA ALA A 18 5.66 2.37 -10.91
C ALA A 18 7.17 2.61 -10.69
N LYS A 19 7.87 3.16 -11.68
CA LYS A 19 9.31 3.52 -11.55
C LYS A 19 9.55 4.63 -10.53
N ARG A 20 8.64 5.60 -10.41
CA ARG A 20 8.68 6.67 -9.40
C ARG A 20 8.48 6.10 -8.00
N LEU A 21 7.49 5.22 -7.84
CA LEU A 21 7.22 4.51 -6.60
C LEU A 21 8.42 3.65 -6.20
N GLU A 22 8.96 2.84 -7.11
CA GLU A 22 10.14 2.01 -6.88
C GLU A 22 11.34 2.85 -6.40
N LYS A 23 11.59 4.01 -7.04
CA LYS A 23 12.64 4.96 -6.62
C LYS A 23 12.37 5.56 -5.25
N LYS A 24 11.12 5.87 -4.90
CA LYS A 24 10.73 6.42 -3.59
C LYS A 24 10.85 5.38 -2.49
N ILE A 25 10.40 4.15 -2.74
CA ILE A 25 10.53 3.03 -1.82
C ILE A 25 12.03 2.76 -1.59
N LYS A 26 12.87 2.77 -2.63
CA LYS A 26 14.34 2.64 -2.49
C LYS A 26 14.98 3.74 -1.66
N LYS A 27 14.35 4.92 -1.62
CA LYS A 27 14.78 6.10 -0.86
C LYS A 27 14.14 6.21 0.53
N ASN A 28 13.37 5.23 0.99
CA ASN A 28 12.60 5.29 2.25
C ASN A 28 11.58 6.42 2.32
N LYS A 29 11.16 6.97 1.19
CA LYS A 29 10.23 8.09 1.12
C LYS A 29 8.82 7.63 0.78
N PHE A 30 8.35 6.58 1.47
CA PHE A 30 6.97 6.13 1.34
C PHE A 30 6.09 6.97 2.28
N ASP A 31 5.26 7.80 1.67
CA ASP A 31 4.44 8.82 2.34
C ASP A 31 2.92 8.50 2.24
N PHE A 32 2.06 9.32 2.86
CA PHE A 32 0.61 9.05 2.83
C PHE A 32 -0.03 9.30 1.46
N ASN A 33 0.59 10.11 0.58
CA ASN A 33 0.08 10.32 -0.77
C ASN A 33 0.33 9.08 -1.64
N ASP A 34 1.49 8.43 -1.47
CA ASP A 34 1.79 7.16 -2.14
C ASP A 34 0.86 6.05 -1.65
N PHE A 35 0.52 6.04 -0.35
CA PHE A 35 -0.46 5.10 0.16
C PHE A 35 -1.86 5.33 -0.41
N LEU A 36 -2.29 6.60 -0.50
CA LEU A 36 -3.57 6.95 -1.09
C LEU A 36 -3.68 6.53 -2.56
N SER A 37 -2.61 6.71 -3.35
CA SER A 37 -2.61 6.31 -4.77
C SER A 37 -2.69 4.79 -4.93
N GLN A 38 -1.98 4.03 -4.09
CA GLN A 38 -2.05 2.56 -4.08
C GLN A 38 -3.43 2.07 -3.66
N LEU A 39 -4.03 2.69 -2.65
CA LEU A 39 -5.37 2.34 -2.17
C LEU A 39 -6.45 2.65 -3.23
N ALA A 40 -6.29 3.76 -3.95
CA ALA A 40 -7.15 4.11 -5.09
C ALA A 40 -7.01 3.12 -6.27
N GLN A 41 -5.81 2.59 -6.52
CA GLN A 41 -5.60 1.54 -7.54
C GLN A 41 -6.30 0.23 -7.15
N ILE A 42 -6.23 -0.18 -5.89
CA ILE A 42 -6.95 -1.35 -5.37
C ILE A 42 -8.47 -1.15 -5.51
N ARG A 43 -8.96 0.05 -5.19
CA ARG A 43 -10.38 0.40 -5.35
C ARG A 43 -10.82 0.38 -6.82
N LYS A 44 -10.00 0.88 -7.74
CA LYS A 44 -10.28 0.89 -9.19
C LYS A 44 -10.33 -0.49 -9.82
N MET A 45 -9.57 -1.46 -9.30
CA MET A 45 -9.65 -2.85 -9.76
C MET A 45 -11.00 -3.51 -9.43
N GLY A 46 -11.83 -2.91 -8.57
CA GLY A 46 -13.26 -3.18 -8.44
C GLY A 46 -13.66 -4.55 -7.88
N ASP A 47 -12.75 -5.53 -7.89
CA ASP A 47 -13.06 -6.91 -7.51
C ASP A 47 -12.18 -7.39 -6.35
N LEU A 48 -12.25 -6.64 -5.26
CA LEU A 48 -11.73 -7.05 -3.95
C LEU A 48 -12.26 -8.43 -3.53
N LYS A 49 -13.48 -8.80 -3.99
CA LYS A 49 -14.07 -10.13 -3.84
C LYS A 49 -13.24 -11.19 -4.57
N SER A 50 -12.89 -11.00 -5.84
CA SER A 50 -12.06 -11.95 -6.59
C SER A 50 -10.63 -12.04 -6.09
N LEU A 51 -10.02 -10.92 -5.68
CA LEU A 51 -8.69 -10.96 -5.04
C LEU A 51 -8.71 -11.72 -3.71
N MET A 52 -9.73 -11.54 -2.86
CA MET A 52 -9.90 -12.32 -1.63
C MET A 52 -10.21 -13.81 -1.90
N ASN A 53 -10.97 -14.11 -2.96
CA ASN A 53 -11.25 -15.49 -3.38
C ASN A 53 -10.00 -16.21 -3.92
N MET A 54 -9.00 -15.47 -4.39
CA MET A 54 -7.70 -16.01 -4.80
C MET A 54 -6.73 -16.23 -3.63
N ILE A 55 -7.00 -15.69 -2.43
CA ILE A 55 -6.19 -15.94 -1.22
C ILE A 55 -6.63 -17.28 -0.60
N PRO A 56 -5.77 -18.33 -0.61
CA PRO A 56 -6.11 -19.62 -0.03
C PRO A 56 -6.41 -19.47 1.47
N GLY A 57 -7.57 -19.97 1.91
CA GLY A 57 -7.99 -19.94 3.31
C GLY A 57 -8.86 -18.76 3.74
N MET A 58 -9.02 -17.71 2.90
CA MET A 58 -9.84 -16.54 3.25
C MET A 58 -11.30 -16.63 2.75
N GLY A 59 -11.55 -17.35 1.64
CA GLY A 59 -12.88 -17.40 1.00
C GLY A 59 -14.03 -18.04 1.81
N LYS A 60 -13.72 -18.74 2.92
CA LYS A 60 -14.75 -19.27 3.85
C LYS A 60 -15.09 -18.31 4.99
N MET A 61 -14.19 -17.40 5.38
CA MET A 61 -14.42 -16.43 6.47
C MET A 61 -15.14 -15.16 5.99
N THR A 62 -15.05 -14.83 4.70
CA THR A 62 -15.55 -13.57 4.14
C THR A 62 -16.92 -13.65 3.48
N LYS A 63 -17.58 -14.81 3.45
CA LYS A 63 -18.94 -14.96 2.86
C LYS A 63 -20.00 -14.02 3.47
N ASN A 64 -19.81 -13.60 4.72
CA ASN A 64 -20.70 -12.70 5.46
C ASN A 64 -20.02 -11.42 5.96
N LEU A 65 -18.75 -11.20 5.60
CA LEU A 65 -18.09 -9.91 5.85
C LEU A 65 -18.42 -9.05 4.64
N ASP A 66 -19.45 -8.20 4.77
CA ASP A 66 -19.59 -7.07 3.87
C ASP A 66 -18.25 -6.37 3.84
N ILE A 67 -17.62 -6.37 2.66
CA ILE A 67 -16.38 -5.65 2.45
C ILE A 67 -16.78 -4.20 2.62
N ASP A 68 -16.48 -3.67 3.79
CA ASP A 68 -16.96 -2.39 4.23
C ASP A 68 -16.23 -1.31 3.40
N GLU A 69 -16.82 -0.92 2.26
CA GLU A 69 -16.36 0.21 1.45
C GLU A 69 -16.22 1.49 2.31
N SER A 70 -16.94 1.54 3.44
CA SER A 70 -16.80 2.61 4.42
C SER A 70 -15.42 2.61 5.10
N ALA A 71 -14.71 1.48 5.19
CA ALA A 71 -13.36 1.43 5.74
C ALA A 71 -12.36 2.16 4.84
N PHE A 72 -12.45 1.98 3.51
CA PHE A 72 -11.64 2.72 2.55
C PHE A 72 -11.99 4.21 2.59
N THR A 73 -13.28 4.54 2.62
CA THR A 73 -13.74 5.92 2.73
C THR A 73 -13.26 6.59 4.02
N ARG A 74 -13.23 5.86 5.14
CA ARG A 74 -12.67 6.33 6.42
C ARG A 74 -11.17 6.61 6.31
N VAL A 75 -10.42 5.71 5.69
CA VAL A 75 -8.98 5.89 5.47
C VAL A 75 -8.70 7.11 4.59
N GLU A 76 -9.43 7.25 3.48
CA GLU A 76 -9.36 8.43 2.62
C GLU A 76 -9.66 9.69 3.41
N ALA A 77 -10.74 9.72 4.20
CA ALA A 77 -11.11 10.86 5.04
C ALA A 77 -10.00 11.25 6.02
N ILE A 78 -9.36 10.28 6.69
CA ILE A 78 -8.23 10.54 7.59
C ILE A 78 -7.08 11.24 6.85
N ILE A 79 -6.68 10.72 5.69
CA ILE A 79 -5.58 11.28 4.88
C ILE A 79 -5.95 12.67 4.38
N PHE A 80 -7.19 12.87 3.91
CA PHE A 80 -7.67 14.16 3.43
C PHE A 80 -7.74 15.23 4.53
N SER A 81 -7.95 14.85 5.80
CA SER A 81 -7.88 15.76 6.95
C SER A 81 -6.46 16.13 7.40
N MET A 82 -5.43 15.54 6.80
CA MET A 82 -4.03 15.94 7.01
C MET A 82 -3.64 17.13 6.14
N THR A 83 -2.68 17.92 6.60
CA THR A 83 -2.01 18.95 5.79
C THR A 83 -1.00 18.31 4.83
N PRO A 84 -0.65 18.96 3.70
CA PRO A 84 0.33 18.43 2.75
C PRO A 84 1.67 18.05 3.39
N LYS A 85 2.16 18.86 4.34
CA LYS A 85 3.40 18.61 5.09
C LYS A 85 3.34 17.33 5.92
N GLU A 86 2.19 17.05 6.53
CA GLU A 86 1.97 15.83 7.32
C GLU A 86 1.81 14.61 6.41
N ARG A 87 1.20 14.77 5.22
CA ARG A 87 1.09 13.70 4.23
C ARG A 87 2.46 13.25 3.72
N GLU A 88 3.31 14.21 3.41
CA GLU A 88 4.69 13.97 2.94
C GLU A 88 5.61 13.46 4.06
N ASN A 89 5.39 13.88 5.31
CA ASN A 89 6.24 13.53 6.45
C ASN A 89 5.41 12.93 7.59
N PRO A 90 5.15 11.62 7.56
CA PRO A 90 4.29 10.98 8.56
C PRO A 90 4.85 11.00 9.99
N GLU A 91 6.17 11.18 10.14
CA GLU A 91 6.84 11.36 11.43
C GLU A 91 6.42 12.65 12.16
N LEU A 92 5.85 13.63 11.46
CA LEU A 92 5.38 14.88 12.07
C LEU A 92 4.08 14.69 12.89
N LEU A 93 3.41 13.54 12.80
CA LEU A 93 2.13 13.28 13.45
C LEU A 93 2.27 13.07 14.97
N ASN A 94 2.25 14.17 15.71
CA ASN A 94 2.12 14.18 17.17
C ASN A 94 0.64 14.08 17.63
N MET A 95 0.42 13.92 18.93
CA MET A 95 -0.93 13.76 19.50
C MET A 95 -1.89 14.91 19.14
N SER A 96 -1.41 16.15 19.21
CA SER A 96 -2.21 17.35 18.87
C SER A 96 -2.70 17.32 17.41
N ARG A 97 -1.82 16.96 16.47
CA ARG A 97 -2.18 16.82 15.05
C ARG A 97 -3.15 15.67 14.82
N LYS A 98 -2.95 14.53 15.47
CA LYS A 98 -3.88 13.39 15.40
C LYS A 98 -5.27 13.75 15.90
N GLN A 99 -5.36 14.57 16.95
CA GLN A 99 -6.63 15.06 17.48
C GLN A 99 -7.32 16.03 16.53
N ARG A 100 -6.57 16.92 15.87
CA ARG A 100 -7.10 17.78 14.81
C ARG A 100 -7.63 16.96 13.63
N ILE A 101 -6.88 15.94 13.20
CA ILE A 101 -7.27 15.05 12.09
C ILE A 101 -8.56 14.30 12.45
N ALA A 102 -8.60 13.67 13.62
CA ALA A 102 -9.77 12.99 14.16
C ALA A 102 -11.03 13.87 14.13
N ASN A 103 -10.93 15.11 14.64
CA ASN A 103 -12.03 16.07 14.61
C ASN A 103 -12.41 16.49 13.18
N GLY A 104 -11.44 16.57 12.27
CA GLY A 104 -11.64 16.98 10.89
C GLY A 104 -12.34 15.92 10.01
N CYS A 105 -12.17 14.64 10.32
CA CYS A 105 -12.85 13.53 9.62
C CYS A 105 -14.02 12.92 10.40
N GLY A 106 -14.32 13.41 11.61
CA GLY A 106 -15.40 12.88 12.44
C GLY A 106 -15.11 11.49 13.03
N ILE A 107 -13.84 11.12 13.14
CA ILE A 107 -13.37 9.80 13.58
C ILE A 107 -12.71 9.94 14.96
N LYS A 108 -12.74 8.90 15.77
CA LYS A 108 -12.11 8.95 17.10
C LYS A 108 -10.58 8.89 16.99
N VAL A 109 -9.87 9.56 17.90
CA VAL A 109 -8.39 9.60 17.93
C VAL A 109 -7.76 8.19 17.99
N HIS A 110 -8.44 7.22 18.62
CA HIS A 110 -7.95 5.84 18.68
C HIS A 110 -7.91 5.16 17.30
N GLU A 111 -8.89 5.41 16.42
CA GLU A 111 -8.91 4.89 15.04
C GLU A 111 -7.81 5.55 14.21
N VAL A 112 -7.56 6.85 14.39
CA VAL A 112 -6.42 7.54 13.76
C VAL A 112 -5.09 6.94 14.21
N ASN A 113 -4.95 6.58 15.50
CA ASN A 113 -3.75 5.89 15.99
C ASN A 113 -3.59 4.49 15.39
N GLN A 114 -4.67 3.74 15.24
CA GLN A 114 -4.65 2.43 14.61
C GLN A 114 -4.24 2.52 13.14
N PHE A 115 -4.82 3.50 12.42
CA PHE A 115 -4.45 3.79 11.04
C PHE A 115 -2.95 4.09 10.89
N ILE A 116 -2.39 4.93 11.75
CA ILE A 116 -0.96 5.26 11.71
C ILE A 116 -0.09 4.02 11.94
N LYS A 117 -0.48 3.14 12.86
CA LYS A 117 0.24 1.87 13.08
C LYS A 117 0.21 0.98 11.84
N GLN A 118 -0.96 0.81 11.23
CA GLN A 118 -1.12 0.00 10.00
C GLN A 118 -0.28 0.56 8.85
N PHE A 119 -0.25 1.88 8.71
CA PHE A 119 0.59 2.55 7.73
C PHE A 119 2.09 2.33 8.00
N ASP A 120 2.54 2.40 9.25
CA ASP A 120 3.94 2.13 9.62
C ASP A 120 4.34 0.67 9.37
N GLU A 121 3.46 -0.29 9.63
CA GLU A 121 3.67 -1.71 9.31
C GLU A 121 3.82 -1.91 7.80
N MET A 122 2.92 -1.32 7.01
CA MET A 122 2.98 -1.41 5.56
C MET A 122 4.22 -0.72 4.99
N ARG A 123 4.61 0.44 5.55
CA ARG A 123 5.88 1.11 5.20
C ARG A 123 7.08 0.21 5.48
N LYS A 124 7.13 -0.47 6.63
CA LYS A 124 8.21 -1.42 6.94
C LYS A 124 8.25 -2.57 5.95
N PHE A 125 7.09 -3.09 5.57
CA PHE A 125 6.98 -4.14 4.56
C PHE A 125 7.48 -3.66 3.19
N MET A 126 7.04 -2.48 2.74
CA MET A 126 7.49 -1.86 1.49
C MET A 126 9.01 -1.61 1.49
N HIS A 127 9.55 -1.14 2.60
CA HIS A 127 11.00 -0.98 2.78
C HIS A 127 11.74 -2.32 2.65
N MET A 128 11.21 -3.37 3.28
CA MET A 128 11.77 -4.73 3.21
C MET A 128 11.77 -5.27 1.78
N MET A 129 10.70 -5.03 1.00
CA MET A 129 10.65 -5.38 -0.42
C MET A 129 11.65 -4.57 -1.26
N SER A 130 11.81 -3.28 -0.97
CA SER A 130 12.76 -2.40 -1.70
C SER A 130 14.21 -2.78 -1.50
N LYS A 131 14.53 -3.22 -0.29
CA LYS A 131 15.80 -3.85 0.03
C LYS A 131 15.80 -5.28 -0.51
N GLY A 132 15.63 -5.42 -1.83
CA GLY A 132 15.55 -6.67 -2.61
C GLY A 132 16.68 -7.69 -2.44
N ASN A 133 17.55 -7.51 -1.43
CA ASN A 133 18.56 -8.46 -1.03
C ASN A 133 18.00 -9.73 -0.38
N ASN A 134 16.76 -9.79 0.13
CA ASN A 134 16.25 -11.04 0.69
C ASN A 134 15.72 -12.01 -0.37
N MET A 135 15.06 -11.54 -1.43
CA MET A 135 14.60 -12.42 -2.52
C MET A 135 15.78 -12.89 -3.39
N GLN A 136 16.77 -12.01 -3.64
CA GLN A 136 18.03 -12.37 -4.31
C GLN A 136 18.90 -13.31 -3.45
N ARG A 137 18.94 -13.16 -2.12
CA ARG A 137 19.64 -14.10 -1.21
C ARG A 137 18.90 -15.44 -1.07
N MET A 138 17.58 -15.45 -1.11
CA MET A 138 16.77 -16.68 -1.06
C MET A 138 16.89 -17.46 -2.38
N MET A 139 16.87 -16.79 -3.53
CA MET A 139 17.19 -17.38 -4.85
C MET A 139 18.67 -17.75 -5.00
N GLY A 140 19.59 -16.97 -4.42
CA GLY A 140 21.03 -17.24 -4.41
C GLY A 140 21.42 -18.42 -3.51
N GLY A 141 20.77 -18.57 -2.37
CA GLY A 141 20.94 -19.72 -1.47
C GLY A 141 20.44 -21.03 -2.07
N ALA A 142 19.34 -20.99 -2.85
CA ALA A 142 18.84 -22.15 -3.59
C ALA A 142 19.77 -22.57 -4.75
N ARG A 143 20.51 -21.63 -5.35
CA ARG A 143 21.44 -21.92 -6.45
C ARG A 143 22.72 -22.61 -5.97
N ASN A 144 23.15 -22.36 -4.73
CA ASN A 144 24.29 -23.04 -4.10
C ASN A 144 23.98 -24.44 -3.53
N MET A 145 22.71 -24.84 -3.44
CA MET A 145 22.32 -26.20 -3.02
C MET A 145 22.15 -27.19 -4.19
N LYS A 146 22.09 -26.72 -5.45
CA LYS A 146 21.91 -27.58 -6.63
C LYS A 146 23.22 -28.05 -7.29
N GLY A 147 24.36 -27.88 -6.60
CA GLY A 147 25.70 -28.27 -7.08
C GLY A 147 26.35 -29.45 -6.34
N GLY A 148 25.68 -30.04 -5.36
CA GLY A 148 26.23 -31.10 -4.50
C GLY A 148 25.40 -32.38 -4.54
N LEU A 149 25.40 -33.09 -5.67
CA LEU A 149 25.02 -34.50 -5.74
C LEU A 149 26.24 -35.25 -6.28
N PRO A 150 27.07 -35.86 -5.41
CA PRO A 150 28.06 -36.83 -5.84
C PRO A 150 27.35 -38.14 -6.19
N GLY A 151 27.75 -38.73 -7.33
CA GLY A 151 27.46 -40.13 -7.65
C GLY A 151 28.27 -41.10 -6.80
#